data_AF-A0A0D9NL20-F1
#
_entry.id   AF-A0A0D9NL20-F1
#
_cell.length_a   1.000
_cell.length_b   1.000
_cell.length_c   1.000
_cell.angle_alpha   90.00
_cell.angle_beta   90.00
_cell.angle_gamma   90.00
#
_symmetry.space_group_name_H-M   'P 1'
#
loop_
_entity.id
_entity.type
_entity.pdbx_description
1 polymer ?
#
loop_
_entity_poly.entity_id
_entity_poly.type
_entity_poly.pdbx_seq_one_letter_code
_entity_poly.pdbx_strand_id
1 'polypeptide(L)'
;MVRGYVKRPRSIILAVVSAKSDFALQEITELAPYVKLAENKDVAFRLGWHILKNRDYKMRDATSTERDEAEERFFESGIWATMNPRQLGVKSLKPRLSNVLKDQILLQLPSLLNDLESEISACRS
;
A
#
# COMPACT_ATOMS: atom_id res chain seq x y z
N MET A 1 19.71 -2.57 -6.47
CA MET A 1 19.27 -2.69 -5.06
C MET A 1 17.80 -3.09 -4.93
N VAL A 2 16.83 -2.36 -5.49
CA VAL A 2 15.37 -2.65 -5.33
C VAL A 2 14.89 -3.93 -6.02
N ARG A 3 15.40 -4.25 -7.22
CA ARG A 3 15.00 -5.45 -7.98
C ARG A 3 15.23 -6.78 -7.23
N GLY A 4 16.18 -6.83 -6.31
CA GLY A 4 16.44 -8.03 -5.49
C GLY A 4 15.35 -8.29 -4.47
N TYR A 5 14.78 -7.24 -3.87
CA TYR A 5 13.66 -7.35 -2.93
C TYR A 5 12.36 -7.68 -3.65
N VAL A 6 12.12 -7.12 -4.84
CA VAL A 6 10.93 -7.40 -5.65
C VAL A 6 10.85 -8.86 -6.09
N LYS A 7 12.00 -9.51 -6.34
CA LYS A 7 12.07 -10.92 -6.76
C LYS A 7 11.91 -11.92 -5.61
N ARG A 8 11.97 -11.47 -4.35
CA ARG A 8 11.83 -12.38 -3.20
C ARG A 8 10.35 -12.69 -2.97
N PRO A 9 9.96 -13.98 -2.93
CA PRO A 9 8.57 -14.37 -2.62
C PRO A 9 8.15 -13.96 -1.20
N ARG A 10 9.12 -13.64 -0.34
CA ARG A 10 8.96 -13.19 1.05
C ARG A 10 8.86 -11.66 1.20
N SER A 11 8.69 -10.91 0.12
CA SER A 11 8.63 -9.44 0.16
C SER A 11 7.22 -8.91 -0.10
N ILE A 12 6.78 -7.98 0.74
CA ILE A 12 5.55 -7.21 0.54
C ILE A 12 5.92 -5.94 -0.21
N ILE A 13 5.34 -5.74 -1.39
CA ILE A 13 5.57 -4.55 -2.20
C ILE A 13 4.43 -3.57 -1.93
N LEU A 14 4.75 -2.44 -1.32
CA LEU A 14 3.84 -1.30 -1.22
C LEU A 14 4.10 -0.38 -2.42
N ALA A 15 3.25 -0.48 -3.44
CA ALA A 15 3.28 0.45 -4.56
C ALA A 15 2.71 1.80 -4.11
N VAL A 16 3.54 2.84 -4.09
CA VAL A 16 3.12 4.22 -3.81
C VAL A 16 3.08 4.97 -5.13
N VAL A 17 1.89 5.44 -5.52
CA VAL A 17 1.71 6.31 -6.67
C VAL A 17 1.39 7.69 -6.15
N SER A 18 2.29 8.65 -6.39
CA SER A 18 2.02 10.06 -6.09
C SER A 18 1.18 10.64 -7.22
N ALA A 19 -0.09 10.92 -6.97
CA ALA A 19 -0.80 11.90 -7.78
C ALA A 19 -0.16 13.25 -7.46
N LYS A 20 0.57 13.85 -8.41
CA LYS A 20 1.07 15.22 -8.23
C LYS A 20 -0.13 16.12 -7.96
N SER A 21 -0.12 16.87 -6.88
CA SER A 21 -1.21 17.77 -6.47
C SER A 21 -1.39 19.01 -7.37
N ASP A 22 -0.81 19.02 -8.58
CA ASP A 22 -1.07 20.03 -9.60
C ASP A 22 -2.39 19.77 -10.37
N PHE A 23 -3.17 18.74 -10.01
CA PHE A 23 -4.44 18.38 -10.65
C PHE A 23 -5.66 19.19 -10.19
N ALA A 24 -5.47 20.41 -9.70
CA ALA A 24 -6.58 21.30 -9.34
C ALA A 24 -7.36 21.84 -10.56
N LEU A 25 -7.06 21.42 -11.80
CA LEU A 25 -7.63 22.06 -12.99
C LEU A 25 -8.16 21.16 -14.13
N GLN A 26 -8.15 19.83 -14.03
CA GLN A 26 -8.79 18.99 -15.06
C GLN A 26 -9.70 17.92 -14.44
N GLU A 27 -10.96 18.33 -14.24
CA GLU A 27 -12.04 17.50 -13.74
C GLU A 27 -12.21 16.20 -14.56
N ILE A 28 -12.21 15.08 -13.83
CA ILE A 28 -12.76 13.76 -14.20
C ILE A 28 -11.94 12.93 -15.20
N THR A 29 -11.34 13.51 -16.24
CA THR A 29 -10.70 12.72 -17.32
C THR A 29 -9.36 12.12 -16.90
N GLU A 30 -8.57 12.83 -16.10
CA GLU A 30 -7.21 12.40 -15.72
C GLU A 30 -7.17 11.45 -14.51
N LEU A 31 -8.27 11.35 -13.74
CA LEU A 31 -8.36 10.44 -12.59
C LEU A 31 -8.78 9.01 -12.99
N ALA A 32 -9.40 8.83 -14.15
CA ALA A 32 -9.89 7.54 -14.62
C ALA A 32 -8.82 6.43 -14.68
N PRO A 33 -7.56 6.67 -15.08
CA PRO A 33 -6.50 5.65 -15.04
C PRO A 33 -6.18 5.22 -13.60
N TYR A 34 -6.14 6.16 -12.66
CA TYR A 34 -5.85 5.88 -11.26
C TYR A 34 -6.96 5.09 -10.57
N VAL A 35 -8.21 5.34 -10.93
CA VAL A 35 -9.36 4.56 -10.46
C VAL A 35 -9.28 3.12 -10.98
N LYS A 36 -8.98 2.93 -12.28
CA LYS A 36 -8.81 1.59 -12.86
C LYS A 36 -7.65 0.81 -12.21
N LEU A 37 -6.56 1.50 -11.88
CA LEU A 37 -5.46 0.93 -11.09
C LEU A 37 -5.96 0.54 -9.71
N ALA A 38 -6.64 1.45 -9.00
CA ALA A 38 -7.13 1.18 -7.66
C ALA A 38 -8.17 0.04 -7.56
N GLU A 39 -8.98 -0.13 -8.61
CA GLU A 39 -9.90 -1.26 -8.80
C GLU A 39 -9.16 -2.57 -9.17
N ASN A 40 -7.83 -2.54 -9.28
CA ASN A 40 -7.01 -3.69 -9.64
C ASN A 40 -7.29 -4.24 -11.05
N LYS A 41 -7.86 -3.43 -11.96
CA LYS A 41 -8.28 -3.83 -13.31
C LYS A 41 -7.19 -3.68 -14.37
N ASP A 42 -6.23 -2.79 -14.14
CA ASP A 42 -5.14 -2.52 -15.08
C ASP A 42 -3.86 -3.30 -14.71
N VAL A 43 -3.34 -3.06 -13.50
CA VAL A 43 -2.24 -3.85 -12.93
C VAL A 43 -2.73 -4.60 -11.71
N ALA A 44 -2.86 -5.91 -11.84
CA ALA A 44 -3.38 -6.77 -10.79
C ALA A 44 -2.30 -7.13 -9.76
N PHE A 45 -2.46 -6.64 -8.53
CA PHE A 45 -1.67 -7.08 -7.37
C PHE A 45 -2.43 -8.09 -6.52
N ARG A 46 -1.70 -9.06 -5.97
CA ARG A 46 -2.23 -10.09 -5.05
C ARG A 46 -2.95 -9.50 -3.85
N LEU A 47 -2.38 -8.43 -3.29
CA LEU A 47 -2.94 -7.74 -2.13
C LEU A 47 -3.90 -6.61 -2.52
N GLY A 48 -4.06 -6.33 -3.82
CA GLY A 48 -4.77 -5.17 -4.34
C GLY A 48 -4.07 -3.84 -4.02
N TRP A 49 -4.69 -2.75 -4.47
CA TRP A 49 -4.18 -1.41 -4.26
C TRP A 49 -4.67 -0.81 -2.94
N HIS A 50 -3.94 0.20 -2.46
CA HIS A 50 -4.34 1.06 -1.37
C HIS A 50 -3.99 2.50 -1.74
N ILE A 51 -4.91 3.43 -1.55
CA ILE A 51 -4.75 4.82 -1.95
C ILE A 51 -4.54 5.69 -0.73
N LEU A 52 -3.57 6.59 -0.83
CA LEU A 52 -3.24 7.57 0.21
C LEU A 52 -3.14 8.95 -0.42
N LYS A 53 -3.49 9.97 0.35
CA LYS A 53 -3.23 11.36 -0.03
C LYS A 53 -1.90 11.78 0.60
N ASN A 54 -0.89 12.04 -0.23
CA ASN A 54 0.39 12.53 0.28
C ASN A 54 0.30 14.02 0.64
N ARG A 55 1.16 14.47 1.56
CA ARG A 55 1.20 15.88 2.00
C ARG A 55 1.60 16.80 0.85
N ASP A 56 0.93 17.94 0.74
CA ASP A 56 1.40 19.04 -0.09
C ASP A 56 2.61 19.72 0.55
N TYR A 57 3.51 20.25 -0.29
CA TYR A 57 4.74 20.92 0.13
C TYR A 57 4.50 22.08 1.12
N LYS A 58 3.30 22.67 1.10
CA LYS A 58 2.87 23.79 1.96
C LYS A 58 2.42 23.37 3.37
N MET A 59 2.29 22.07 3.67
CA MET A 59 1.84 21.54 4.98
C MET A 59 2.94 20.81 5.74
N ARG A 60 4.19 21.30 5.71
CA ARG A 60 5.29 20.68 6.49
C ARG A 60 5.05 20.75 8.01
N ASP A 61 4.38 21.80 8.48
CA ASP A 61 4.17 22.06 9.90
C ASP A 61 2.82 21.55 10.43
N ALA A 62 1.98 20.95 9.57
CA ALA A 62 0.69 20.40 9.98
C ALA A 62 0.87 19.17 10.87
N THR A 63 0.06 19.09 11.92
CA THR A 63 0.05 17.95 12.84
C THR A 63 -0.43 16.68 12.14
N SER A 64 -0.12 15.51 12.72
CA SER A 64 -0.61 14.23 12.20
C SER A 64 -2.14 14.17 12.17
N THR A 65 -2.82 14.79 13.13
CA THR A 65 -4.29 14.84 13.20
C THR A 65 -4.90 15.67 12.08
N GLU A 66 -4.40 16.90 11.88
CA GLU A 66 -4.88 17.78 10.80
C GLU A 66 -4.68 17.16 9.42
N ARG A 67 -3.58 16.42 9.24
CA ARG A 67 -3.32 15.64 8.02
C ARG A 67 -4.39 14.56 7.83
N ASP A 68 -4.66 13.78 8.87
CA ASP A 68 -5.59 12.65 8.79
C ASP A 68 -7.03 13.15 8.50
N GLU A 69 -7.42 14.30 9.06
CA GLU A 69 -8.69 14.97 8.75
C GLU A 69 -8.75 15.52 7.31
N ALA A 70 -7.68 16.14 6.83
CA ALA A 70 -7.61 16.66 5.46
C ALA A 70 -7.58 15.54 4.39
N GLU A 71 -7.05 14.37 4.75
CA GLU A 71 -7.12 13.15 3.95
C GLU A 71 -8.54 12.59 3.93
N GLU A 72 -9.21 12.51 5.08
CA GLU A 72 -10.59 12.03 5.19
C GLU A 72 -11.55 12.87 4.36
N ARG A 73 -11.51 14.20 4.50
CA ARG A 73 -12.34 15.12 3.69
C ARG A 73 -12.10 14.99 2.18
N PHE A 74 -10.87 14.68 1.78
CA PHE A 74 -10.55 14.47 0.37
C PHE A 74 -11.20 13.20 -0.16
N PHE A 75 -11.14 12.10 0.60
CA PHE A 75 -11.74 10.83 0.21
C PHE A 75 -13.27 10.80 0.34
N GLU A 76 -13.84 11.65 1.18
CA GLU A 76 -15.29 11.89 1.24
C GLU A 76 -15.83 12.63 -0.01
N SER A 77 -14.94 13.23 -0.81
CA SER A 77 -15.30 14.01 -1.99
C SER A 77 -14.95 13.31 -3.31
N GLY A 78 -15.72 13.60 -4.36
CA GLY A 78 -15.43 13.16 -5.73
C GLY A 78 -15.54 11.65 -5.95
N ILE A 79 -14.71 11.12 -6.85
CA ILE A 79 -14.77 9.72 -7.31
C ILE A 79 -14.36 8.75 -6.19
N TRP A 80 -13.56 9.19 -5.23
CA TRP A 80 -13.08 8.36 -4.13
C TRP A 80 -14.16 7.97 -3.14
N ALA A 81 -15.21 8.78 -2.99
CA ALA A 81 -16.36 8.48 -2.13
C ALA A 81 -17.12 7.22 -2.57
N THR A 82 -17.00 6.84 -3.84
CA THR A 82 -17.61 5.61 -4.39
C THR A 82 -16.78 4.35 -4.15
N MET A 83 -15.52 4.50 -3.73
CA MET A 83 -14.60 3.40 -3.49
C MET A 83 -14.67 2.87 -2.06
N ASN A 84 -14.21 1.64 -1.85
CA ASN A 84 -14.24 1.01 -0.54
C ASN A 84 -13.32 1.75 0.47
N PRO A 85 -13.84 2.27 1.59
CA PRO A 85 -13.04 2.98 2.59
C PRO A 85 -11.91 2.15 3.21
N ARG A 86 -11.99 0.81 3.16
CA ARG A 86 -10.92 -0.09 3.63
C ARG A 86 -9.66 -0.01 2.75
N GLN A 87 -9.79 0.53 1.55
CA GLN A 87 -8.69 0.68 0.59
C GLN A 87 -8.18 2.11 0.51
N LEU A 88 -8.71 3.03 1.33
CA LEU A 88 -8.42 4.45 1.30
C LEU A 88 -7.90 4.95 2.65
N GLY A 89 -6.87 5.79 2.61
CA GLY A 89 -6.39 6.57 3.74
C GLY A 89 -5.58 5.80 4.78
N VAL A 90 -4.81 6.56 5.56
CA VAL A 90 -3.84 6.04 6.52
C VAL A 90 -4.49 5.27 7.66
N LYS A 91 -5.72 5.64 8.05
CA LYS A 91 -6.48 4.98 9.11
C LYS A 91 -6.72 3.51 8.80
N SER A 92 -7.04 3.18 7.54
CA SER A 92 -7.28 1.81 7.11
C SER A 92 -6.01 1.09 6.64
N LEU A 93 -4.98 1.84 6.20
CA LEU A 93 -3.68 1.28 5.84
C LEU A 93 -2.99 0.58 7.01
N LYS A 94 -2.91 1.22 8.18
CA LYS A 94 -2.20 0.69 9.35
C LYS A 94 -2.67 -0.72 9.74
N PRO A 95 -3.97 -0.96 10.00
CA PRO A 95 -4.44 -2.30 10.35
C PRO A 95 -4.26 -3.29 9.19
N ARG A 96 -4.44 -2.85 7.94
CA ARG A 96 -4.23 -3.70 6.76
C ARG A 96 -2.79 -4.19 6.65
N LEU A 97 -1.81 -3.29 6.79
CA LEU A 97 -0.39 -3.66 6.76
C LEU A 97 -0.02 -4.59 7.92
N SER A 98 -0.57 -4.32 9.12
CA SER A 98 -0.35 -5.18 10.28
C SER A 98 -0.84 -6.62 10.03
N ASN A 99 -2.05 -6.77 9.49
CA ASN A 99 -2.60 -8.08 9.14
C ASN A 99 -1.80 -8.77 8.03
N VAL A 100 -1.48 -8.06 6.94
CA VAL A 100 -0.70 -8.61 5.83
C VAL A 100 0.68 -9.08 6.31
N LEU A 101 1.34 -8.31 7.18
CA LEU A 101 2.63 -8.69 7.75
C LEU A 101 2.50 -9.92 8.65
N LYS A 102 1.48 -9.95 9.51
CA LYS A 102 1.20 -11.09 10.38
C LYS A 102 0.93 -12.36 9.57
N ASP A 103 0.07 -12.29 8.58
CA ASP A 103 -0.29 -13.42 7.72
C ASP A 103 0.92 -13.91 6.95
N GLN A 104 1.76 -13.00 6.44
CA GLN A 104 3.01 -13.35 5.79
C GLN A 104 3.97 -14.05 6.76
N ILE A 105 4.10 -13.59 8.01
CA ILE A 105 4.94 -14.26 9.02
C ILE A 105 4.42 -15.68 9.28
N LEU A 106 3.13 -15.83 9.53
CA LEU A 106 2.51 -17.13 9.82
C LEU A 106 2.66 -18.13 8.66
N LEU A 107 2.47 -17.67 7.42
CA LEU A 107 2.64 -18.51 6.24
C LEU A 107 4.10 -18.92 6.01
N GLN A 108 5.06 -18.10 6.43
CA GLN A 108 6.49 -18.35 6.16
C GLN A 108 7.19 -19.12 7.28
N LEU A 109 6.69 -19.09 8.52
CA LEU A 109 7.29 -19.78 9.66
C LEU A 109 7.59 -21.27 9.41
N PRO A 110 6.67 -22.08 8.86
CA PRO A 110 6.97 -23.50 8.58
C PRO A 110 8.12 -23.68 7.58
N SER A 111 8.16 -22.86 6.52
CA SER A 111 9.23 -22.92 5.52
C SER A 111 10.59 -22.52 6.11
N LEU A 112 10.61 -21.55 7.04
CA LEU A 112 11.84 -21.13 7.71
C LEU A 112 12.37 -22.21 8.66
N LEU A 113 11.49 -22.95 9.34
CA LEU A 113 11.89 -24.08 10.16
C LEU A 113 12.55 -25.18 9.32
N ASN A 114 11.95 -25.51 8.16
CA ASN A 114 12.53 -26.47 7.23
C ASN A 114 13.87 -25.99 6.66
N ASP A 115 13.98 -24.71 6.29
CA ASP A 115 15.23 -24.11 5.80
C ASP A 115 16.34 -24.26 6.87
N LEU A 116 16.04 -23.94 8.14
CA LEU A 116 17.00 -24.06 9.24
C LEU A 116 17.40 -25.51 9.54
N GLU A 117 16.43 -26.44 9.52
CA GLU A 117 16.70 -27.85 9.77
C GLU A 117 17.56 -28.48 8.65
N SER A 118 17.34 -28.05 7.41
CA SER A 118 18.16 -28.42 6.26
C SER A 118 19.61 -27.91 6.41
N GLU A 119 19.79 -26.64 6.77
CA GLU A 119 21.11 -26.03 6.97
C GLU A 119 21.86 -26.66 8.17
N ILE A 120 21.17 -26.95 9.28
CA ILE A 120 21.78 -27.63 10.44
C ILE A 120 22.23 -29.04 10.07
N SER A 121 21.41 -29.76 9.31
CA SER A 121 21.74 -31.09 8.80
C SER A 121 22.96 -31.06 7.87
N ALA A 122 23.06 -30.05 7.00
CA ALA A 122 24.19 -29.85 6.10
C ALA A 122 25.51 -29.48 6.81
N CYS A 123 25.46 -28.80 7.96
CA CYS A 123 26.65 -28.52 8.76
C CYS A 123 27.12 -29.71 9.63
N ARG A 124 26.29 -30.76 9.79
CA ARG A 124 26.65 -31.97 10.54
C ARG A 124 27.26 -33.09 9.68
N SER A 125 27.21 -32.96 8.36
CA SER A 125 27.90 -33.81 7.38
C SER A 125 29.27 -33.24 7.01
#